data_AF-A0A1A0HC51-F1
#
_entry.id   AF-A0A1A0HC51-F1
#
_cell.length_a   1.000
_cell.length_b   1.000
_cell.length_c   1.000
_cell.angle_alpha   90.00
_cell.angle_beta   90.00
_cell.angle_gamma   90.00
#
_symmetry.space_group_name_H-M   'P 1'
#
loop_
_entity.id
_entity.type
_entity.pdbx_description
1 polymer ?
#
loop_
_entity_poly.entity_id
_entity_poly.type
_entity_poly.pdbx_seq_one_letter_code
_entity_poly.pdbx_strand_id
1 'polypeptide(L)' 'MPTFDEFKTEGNRAFAAGEYKRAAKIYRDAISQHGNHAVLYSNRAQCFLNLKNWDRAYKDAEAGL' A
#
# COMPACT_ATOMS: atom_id res chain seq x y z
N MET A 1 -15.67 -10.72 1.90
CA MET A 1 -14.65 -9.65 1.87
C MET A 1 -13.31 -10.31 1.60
N PRO A 2 -12.42 -9.71 0.79
CA PRO A 2 -11.10 -10.29 0.54
C PRO A 2 -10.32 -10.40 1.85
N THR A 3 -9.62 -11.50 2.02
CA THR A 3 -8.69 -11.73 3.12
C THR A 3 -7.49 -10.79 3.04
N PHE A 4 -6.79 -10.62 4.15
CA PHE A 4 -5.58 -9.82 4.22
C PHE A 4 -4.53 -10.25 3.17
N ASP A 5 -4.34 -11.56 2.96
CA ASP A 5 -3.38 -12.07 1.99
C ASP A 5 -3.83 -11.89 0.54
N GLU A 6 -5.14 -11.92 0.24
CA GLU A 6 -5.65 -11.56 -1.07
C GLU A 6 -5.38 -10.08 -1.40
N PHE A 7 -5.58 -9.18 -0.44
CA PHE A 7 -5.24 -7.76 -0.60
C PHE A 7 -3.74 -7.54 -0.84
N LYS A 8 -2.88 -8.21 -0.08
CA LYS A 8 -1.43 -8.16 -0.30
C LYS A 8 -1.06 -8.68 -1.68
N THR A 9 -1.63 -9.80 -2.09
CA THR A 9 -1.33 -10.44 -3.38
C THR A 9 -1.74 -9.54 -4.54
N GLU A 10 -2.96 -9.00 -4.52
CA GLU A 10 -3.47 -8.10 -5.56
C GLU A 10 -2.70 -6.76 -5.57
N GLY A 11 -2.36 -6.22 -4.40
CA GLY A 11 -1.53 -5.03 -4.27
C GLY A 11 -0.12 -5.22 -4.86
N ASN A 12 0.52 -6.35 -4.55
CA ASN A 12 1.84 -6.71 -5.07
C ASN A 12 1.79 -6.90 -6.59
N ARG A 13 0.73 -7.53 -7.10
CA ARG A 13 0.52 -7.72 -8.55
C ARG A 13 0.38 -6.38 -9.26
N ALA A 14 -0.45 -5.47 -8.75
CA ALA A 14 -0.60 -4.14 -9.31
C ALA A 14 0.71 -3.34 -9.24
N PHE A 15 1.48 -3.48 -8.17
CA PHE A 15 2.79 -2.85 -8.03
C PHE A 15 3.78 -3.37 -9.08
N ALA A 16 3.87 -4.69 -9.25
CA ALA A 16 4.74 -5.31 -10.25
C ALA A 16 4.35 -4.94 -11.69
N ALA A 17 3.07 -4.65 -11.95
CA ALA A 17 2.59 -4.14 -13.22
C ALA A 17 2.88 -2.63 -13.44
N GLY A 18 3.51 -1.95 -12.49
CA GLY A 18 3.74 -0.50 -12.53
C GLY A 18 2.49 0.34 -12.27
N GLU A 19 1.37 -0.29 -11.89
CA GLU A 19 0.10 0.38 -11.59
C GLU A 19 0.09 0.95 -10.15
N TYR A 20 1.09 1.77 -9.81
CA TYR A 20 1.34 2.22 -8.43
C TYR A 20 0.15 2.94 -7.79
N LYS A 21 -0.63 3.71 -8.57
CA LYS A 21 -1.86 4.36 -8.07
C LYS A 21 -2.92 3.34 -7.63
N ARG A 22 -3.08 2.26 -8.40
CA ARG A 22 -4.02 1.19 -8.10
C ARG A 22 -3.52 0.37 -6.90
N ALA A 23 -2.24 0.00 -6.90
CA ALA A 23 -1.61 -0.69 -5.78
C ALA A 23 -1.80 0.09 -4.46
N ALA A 24 -1.55 1.40 -4.46
CA ALA A 24 -1.76 2.24 -3.29
C ALA A 24 -3.22 2.26 -2.79
N LYS A 25 -4.18 2.23 -3.72
CA LYS A 25 -5.61 2.13 -3.38
C LYS A 25 -5.93 0.79 -2.72
N ILE A 26 -5.42 -0.32 -3.27
CA ILE A 26 -5.63 -1.66 -2.72
C ILE A 26 -5.07 -1.75 -1.29
N TYR A 27 -3.85 -1.26 -1.05
CA TYR A 27 -3.27 -1.24 0.29
C TYR A 27 -4.05 -0.36 1.27
N ARG A 28 -4.56 0.79 0.82
CA ARG A 28 -5.46 1.63 1.65
C ARG A 28 -6.73 0.87 2.04
N ASP A 29 -7.36 0.19 1.09
CA ASP A 29 -8.59 -0.56 1.35
C ASP A 29 -8.31 -1.74 2.30
N ALA A 30 -7.13 -2.37 2.18
CA ALA A 30 -6.64 -3.39 3.10
C ALA A 30 -6.44 -2.85 4.53
N ILE A 31 -5.80 -1.68 4.70
CA ILE A 31 -5.62 -1.01 6.00
C ILE A 31 -6.98 -0.71 6.63
N SER A 32 -7.94 -0.25 5.84
CA SER A 32 -9.29 0.07 6.34
C SER A 32 -10.09 -1.15 6.79
N GLN A 33 -9.81 -2.34 6.27
CA GLN A 33 -10.57 -3.56 6.55
C GLN A 33 -9.90 -4.47 7.59
N HIS A 34 -8.58 -4.58 7.52
CA HIS A 34 -7.80 -5.51 8.34
C HIS A 34 -6.97 -4.81 9.42
N GLY A 35 -7.02 -3.47 9.47
CA GLY A 35 -6.36 -2.66 10.47
C GLY A 35 -4.93 -2.27 10.09
N ASN A 36 -4.24 -1.65 11.06
CA ASN A 36 -2.91 -1.08 10.85
C ASN A 36 -1.83 -2.16 10.90
N HIS A 37 -1.46 -2.67 9.73
CA HIS A 37 -0.29 -3.53 9.57
C HIS A 37 0.86 -2.74 8.93
N ALA A 38 2.01 -2.71 9.62
CA ALA A 38 3.22 -2.01 9.14
C ALA A 38 3.62 -2.37 7.70
N VAL A 39 3.40 -3.64 7.30
CA VAL A 39 3.65 -4.13 5.93
C VAL A 39 2.80 -3.39 4.89
N LEU A 40 1.53 -3.11 5.16
CA LEU A 40 0.64 -2.42 4.22
C LEU A 40 1.05 -0.96 4.04
N TYR A 41 1.46 -0.29 5.13
CA TYR A 41 2.00 1.06 5.09
C TYR A 41 3.32 1.12 4.32
N SER A 42 4.24 0.18 4.57
CA SER A 42 5.50 0.06 3.84
C SER A 42 5.29 -0.13 2.33
N ASN A 43 4.36 -1.01 1.95
CA ASN A 43 4.06 -1.26 0.54
C ASN A 43 3.37 -0.07 -0.14
N ARG A 44 2.48 0.64 0.58
CA ARG A 44 1.83 1.86 0.08
C ARG A 44 2.82 3.03 -0.04
N ALA A 45 3.75 3.15 0.90
CA ALA A 45 4.86 4.10 0.83
C ALA A 45 5.70 3.87 -0.42
N GLN A 46 6.08 2.61 -0.72
CA GLN A 46 6.81 2.27 -1.95
C GLN A 46 6.04 2.67 -3.22
N CYS A 47 4.70 2.52 -3.23
CA CYS A 47 3.88 3.01 -4.35
C CYS A 47 4.03 4.52 -4.52
N PHE A 48 4.00 5.28 -3.42
CA PHE A 48 4.14 6.73 -3.45
C PHE A 48 5.55 7.19 -3.84
N LEU A 49 6.61 6.47 -3.42
CA LEU A 49 7.97 6.72 -3.88
C LEU A 49 8.10 6.58 -5.40
N ASN A 50 7.52 5.52 -6.00
CA ASN A 50 7.52 5.32 -7.44
C ASN A 50 6.70 6.38 -8.20
N LEU A 51 5.66 6.93 -7.56
CA LEU A 51 4.89 8.05 -8.07
C LEU A 51 5.55 9.42 -7.82
N LYS A 52 6.76 9.45 -7.23
CA LYS A 52 7.47 10.66 -6.81
C LYS A 52 6.65 11.55 -5.87
N ASN A 53 5.75 10.94 -5.10
CA ASN A 53 4.94 11.62 -4.09
C ASN A 53 5.57 11.41 -2.71
N TRP A 54 6.64 12.14 -2.46
CA TRP A 54 7.47 11.99 -1.26
C TRP A 54 6.72 12.33 0.02
N ASP A 55 5.81 13.32 -0.01
CA ASP A 55 5.02 13.71 1.16
C ASP A 55 4.12 12.57 1.66
N ARG A 56 3.46 11.86 0.74
CA ARG A 56 2.61 10.72 1.12
C ARG A 56 3.45 9.50 1.52
N ALA A 57 4.58 9.28 0.87
CA ALA A 57 5.50 8.22 1.26
C ALA A 57 6.03 8.43 2.68
N TYR A 58 6.40 9.66 3.03
CA TYR A 58 6.86 10.02 4.37
C TYR A 58 5.77 9.78 5.43
N LYS A 59 4.54 10.26 5.17
CA LYS A 59 3.39 10.01 6.07
C LYS A 59 3.09 8.53 6.27
N ASP A 60 3.21 7.72 5.22
CA ASP A 60 3.03 6.28 5.33
C ASP A 60 4.18 5.61 6.11
N ALA A 61 5.42 6.09 5.95
CA ALA A 61 6.56 5.60 6.72
C ALA A 61 6.43 5.94 8.21
N GLU A 62 5.94 7.15 8.53
CA GLU A 62 5.67 7.58 9.91
C GLU A 62 4.52 6.77 10.53
N ALA A 63 3.45 6.50 9.77
CA ALA A 63 2.31 5.72 10.25
C ALA A 63 2.58 4.21 10.38
N GLY A 64 3.66 3.70 9.77
CA GLY A 64 4.07 2.30 9.83
C GLY A 64 5.10 1.97 10.93
N LEU A 65 5.60 3.00 11.64
CA LEU A 65 6.41 2.89 12.87
C LEU A 65 5.51 2.72 14.10
#